data_AF-A0A537C9N9-F1
#
_entry.id   AF-A0A537C9N9-F1
#
_cell.length_a   1.000
_cell.length_b   1.000
_cell.length_c   1.000
_cell.angle_alpha   90.00
_cell.angle_beta   90.00
_cell.angle_gamma   90.00
#
_symmetry.space_group_name_H-M   'P 1'
#
loop_
_entity.id
_entity.type
_entity.pdbx_description
1 polymer ?
#
loop_
_entity_poly.entity_id
_entity_poly.type
_entity_poly.pdbx_seq_one_letter_code
_entity_poly.pdbx_strand_id
1 'polypeptide(L)'
;MHRTSRNSRVRASSILLLAAIIIALALTPPATRAAGTPTVFIAPATHVQPAVGVSFFMTVNVTGMPAFNGYNILVKVNTAAITITSISSEPDAWPALTVRV
;
A
#
# COMPACT_ATOMS: atom_id res chain seq x y z
N MET A 1 50.14 -23.91 -39.45
CA MET A 1 49.44 -24.20 -38.18
C MET A 1 48.98 -22.88 -37.56
N HIS A 2 47.78 -22.36 -37.89
CA HIS A 2 47.17 -21.25 -37.14
C HIS A 2 45.67 -21.11 -37.48
N ARG A 3 44.80 -21.82 -36.74
CA ARG A 3 43.34 -21.74 -36.88
C ARG A 3 42.67 -21.84 -35.51
N THR A 4 43.11 -21.02 -34.56
CA THR A 4 42.63 -21.06 -33.15
C THR A 4 42.13 -19.71 -32.64
N SER A 5 42.31 -18.63 -33.41
CA SER A 5 42.05 -17.25 -32.96
C SER A 5 40.57 -16.82 -33.05
N ARG A 6 39.80 -17.33 -34.04
CA ARG A 6 38.37 -16.93 -34.20
C ARG A 6 37.47 -17.47 -33.10
N ASN A 7 37.66 -18.71 -32.67
CA ASN A 7 36.77 -19.35 -31.69
C ASN A 7 36.95 -18.80 -30.27
N SER A 8 38.13 -18.27 -29.95
CA SER A 8 38.40 -17.64 -28.64
C SER A 8 37.72 -16.27 -28.53
N ARG A 9 37.74 -15.47 -29.61
CA ARG A 9 37.12 -14.14 -29.64
C ARG A 9 35.60 -14.22 -29.52
N VAL A 10 34.97 -15.14 -30.25
CA VAL A 10 33.51 -15.35 -30.18
C VAL A 10 33.08 -15.78 -28.78
N ARG A 11 33.83 -16.69 -28.14
CA ARG A 11 33.55 -17.15 -26.77
C ARG A 11 33.72 -16.03 -25.73
N ALA A 12 34.78 -15.23 -25.85
CA ALA A 12 35.00 -14.09 -24.95
C ALA A 12 33.87 -13.05 -25.06
N SER A 13 33.40 -12.76 -26.28
CA SER A 13 32.28 -11.84 -26.51
C SER A 13 30.96 -12.35 -25.92
N SER A 14 30.68 -13.65 -26.01
CA SER A 14 29.46 -14.24 -25.41
C SER A 14 29.46 -14.17 -23.89
N ILE A 15 30.62 -14.38 -23.26
CA ILE A 15 30.76 -14.29 -21.79
C ILE A 15 30.58 -12.85 -21.32
N LEU A 16 31.18 -11.88 -22.03
CA LEU A 16 31.02 -10.45 -21.75
C LEU A 16 29.56 -10.01 -21.89
N LEU A 17 28.86 -10.47 -22.93
CA LEU A 17 27.45 -10.16 -23.14
C LEU A 17 26.57 -10.72 -22.01
N LEU A 18 26.82 -11.96 -21.59
CA LEU A 18 26.07 -12.59 -20.51
C LEU A 18 26.32 -11.88 -19.16
N ALA A 19 27.57 -11.52 -18.87
CA ALA A 19 27.91 -10.75 -17.67
C ALA A 19 27.22 -9.37 -17.67
N ALA A 20 27.18 -8.68 -18.81
CA ALA A 20 26.50 -7.40 -18.94
C ALA A 20 24.98 -7.51 -18.70
N ILE A 21 24.34 -8.57 -19.18
CA ILE A 21 22.90 -8.83 -18.96
C ILE A 21 22.61 -9.09 -17.49
N ILE A 22 23.44 -9.90 -16.82
CA ILE A 22 23.26 -10.21 -15.38
C ILE A 22 23.42 -8.94 -14.55
N ILE A 23 24.42 -8.11 -14.86
CA ILE A 23 24.64 -6.82 -14.18
C ILE A 23 23.46 -5.88 -14.44
N ALA A 24 22.98 -5.78 -15.67
CA ALA A 24 21.82 -4.97 -16.00
C ALA A 24 20.56 -5.44 -15.24
N LEU A 25 20.35 -6.75 -15.14
CA LEU A 25 19.20 -7.32 -14.43
C LEU A 25 19.29 -7.12 -12.91
N ALA A 26 20.49 -7.23 -12.34
CA ALA A 26 20.75 -6.97 -10.91
C ALA A 26 20.61 -5.48 -10.55
N LEU A 27 20.87 -4.58 -11.50
CA LEU A 27 20.70 -3.14 -11.35
C LEU A 27 19.30 -2.65 -11.76
N THR A 28 18.46 -3.52 -12.31
CA THR A 28 17.09 -3.14 -12.64
C THR A 28 16.29 -3.04 -11.34
N PRO A 29 15.73 -1.87 -11.00
CA PRO A 29 14.88 -1.74 -9.83
C PRO A 29 13.73 -2.76 -9.92
N PRO A 30 13.30 -3.37 -8.81
CA PRO A 30 12.12 -4.23 -8.84
C PRO A 30 10.98 -3.45 -9.46
N ALA A 31 10.25 -4.07 -10.39
CA ALA A 31 9.08 -3.47 -11.01
C ALA A 31 8.15 -3.01 -9.89
N THR A 32 8.09 -1.70 -9.67
CA THR A 32 7.20 -1.09 -8.69
C THR A 32 5.80 -1.38 -9.18
N ARG A 33 5.13 -2.37 -8.58
CA ARG A 33 3.69 -2.57 -8.76
C ARG A 33 3.07 -1.20 -8.49
N ALA A 34 2.35 -0.66 -9.47
CA ALA A 34 1.60 0.57 -9.26
C ALA A 34 0.72 0.33 -8.03
N ALA A 35 1.04 0.99 -6.92
CA ALA A 35 0.10 1.06 -5.82
C ALA A 35 -1.17 1.67 -6.41
N GLY A 36 -2.31 0.98 -6.26
CA GLY A 36 -3.58 1.53 -6.73
C GLY A 36 -3.80 2.95 -6.19
N THR A 37 -4.70 3.72 -6.78
CA THR A 37 -4.94 5.12 -6.35
C THR A 37 -5.06 5.22 -4.83
N PRO A 38 -4.18 6.01 -4.16
CA PRO A 38 -4.25 6.19 -2.73
C PRO A 38 -5.64 6.69 -2.34
N THR A 39 -6.32 5.94 -1.47
CA THR A 39 -7.70 6.21 -1.11
C THR A 39 -7.86 6.15 0.40
N VAL A 40 -8.54 7.16 0.95
CA VAL A 40 -9.00 7.19 2.34
C VAL A 40 -10.52 7.08 2.33
N PHE A 41 -11.09 6.17 3.11
CA PHE A 41 -12.53 5.99 3.19
C PHE A 41 -12.98 5.64 4.60
N ILE A 42 -14.22 5.99 4.93
CA ILE A 42 -14.87 5.64 6.19
C ILE A 42 -15.75 4.41 5.93
N ALA A 43 -15.62 3.40 6.77
CA ALA A 43 -16.49 2.24 6.76
C ALA A 43 -17.36 2.17 8.03
N PRO A 44 -18.58 1.63 7.96
CA PRO A 44 -19.24 1.13 6.75
C PRO A 44 -19.54 2.26 5.75
N ALA A 45 -19.31 1.97 4.46
CA ALA A 45 -19.56 2.93 3.37
C ALA A 45 -21.06 3.05 3.04
N THR A 46 -21.87 2.13 3.55
CA THR A 46 -23.33 2.16 3.47
C THR A 46 -23.92 2.96 4.63
N HIS A 47 -25.01 3.67 4.34
CA HIS A 47 -25.74 4.47 5.30
C HIS A 47 -26.18 3.61 6.50
N VAL A 48 -25.59 3.85 7.67
CA VAL A 48 -26.01 3.21 8.92
C VAL A 48 -27.17 4.02 9.47
N GLN A 49 -28.33 3.38 9.68
CA GLN A 49 -29.43 3.93 10.46
C GLN A 49 -29.48 3.20 11.80
N PRO A 50 -28.58 3.52 12.74
CA PRO A 50 -28.66 2.95 14.07
C PRO A 50 -29.92 3.47 14.78
N ALA A 51 -30.54 2.63 15.60
CA ALA A 51 -31.60 3.09 16.48
C ALA A 51 -31.05 4.08 17.52
N VAL A 52 -31.91 4.98 18.01
CA VAL A 52 -31.53 5.96 19.04
C VAL A 52 -31.05 5.24 20.30
N GLY A 53 -29.95 5.70 20.88
CA GLY A 53 -29.31 5.14 22.07
C GLY A 53 -28.29 4.04 21.80
N VAL A 54 -28.21 3.54 20.56
CA VAL A 54 -27.31 2.45 20.14
C VAL A 54 -25.92 2.99 19.79
N SER A 55 -24.90 2.22 20.14
CA SER A 55 -23.52 2.48 19.70
C SER A 55 -23.19 1.67 18.46
N PHE A 56 -22.41 2.26 17.56
CA PHE A 56 -21.92 1.63 16.34
C PHE A 56 -20.48 2.08 16.08
N PHE A 57 -19.79 1.34 15.23
CA PHE A 57 -18.38 1.60 14.91
C PHE A 57 -18.25 2.19 13.52
N MET A 58 -17.40 3.20 13.38
CA MET A 58 -16.91 3.73 12.12
C MET A 58 -15.40 3.52 12.06
N THR A 59 -14.87 2.96 10.98
CA THR A 59 -13.43 2.75 10.80
C THR A 59 -12.91 3.65 9.69
N VAL A 60 -11.71 4.21 9.85
CA VAL A 60 -11.06 4.99 8.80
C VAL A 60 -9.99 4.13 8.14
N ASN A 61 -10.18 3.82 6.87
CA ASN A 61 -9.32 2.92 6.12
C ASN A 61 -8.50 3.67 5.07
N VAL A 62 -7.24 3.28 4.91
CA VAL A 62 -6.33 3.79 3.89
C VAL A 62 -5.88 2.64 3.02
N THR A 63 -5.97 2.78 1.71
CA THR A 63 -5.53 1.77 0.74
C THR A 63 -4.72 2.40 -0.38
N GLY A 64 -3.87 1.60 -1.02
CA GLY A 64 -3.11 2.03 -2.19
C GLY A 64 -2.06 3.10 -1.93
N MET A 65 -1.70 3.39 -0.67
CA MET A 65 -0.69 4.41 -0.36
C MET A 65 0.72 3.79 -0.29
N PRO A 66 1.61 4.05 -1.27
CA PRO A 66 3.00 3.60 -1.17
C PRO A 66 3.68 4.26 0.02
N ALA A 67 4.52 3.50 0.74
CA ALA A 67 5.28 3.99 1.89
C ALA A 67 4.39 4.68 2.95
N PHE A 68 3.26 4.06 3.29
CA PHE A 68 2.35 4.56 4.32
C PHE A 68 3.02 4.54 5.71
N ASN A 69 3.23 5.72 6.29
CA ASN A 69 3.87 5.91 7.61
C ASN A 69 2.89 6.37 8.70
N GLY A 70 1.60 6.50 8.36
CA GLY A 70 0.57 7.03 9.25
C GLY A 70 -0.34 8.03 8.54
N TYR A 71 -1.43 8.40 9.21
CA TYR A 71 -2.38 9.42 8.73
C TYR A 71 -2.73 10.40 9.85
N ASN A 72 -3.12 11.62 9.46
CA ASN A 72 -3.75 12.61 10.35
C ASN A 72 -5.04 13.06 9.67
N ILE A 73 -6.20 12.74 10.27
CA ILE A 73 -7.51 12.87 9.63
C ILE A 73 -8.46 13.58 10.58
N LEU A 74 -9.23 14.54 10.06
CA LEU A 74 -10.36 15.13 10.75
C LEU A 74 -11.67 14.54 10.24
N VAL A 75 -12.50 14.04 11.16
CA VAL A 75 -13.85 13.54 10.87
C VAL A 75 -14.86 14.53 11.47
N LYS A 76 -15.75 15.06 10.63
CA LYS A 76 -16.83 15.95 11.07
C LYS A 76 -18.13 15.15 11.23
N VAL A 77 -18.76 15.26 12.40
CA VAL A 77 -20.06 14.64 12.71
C VAL A 77 -21.09 15.70 13.06
N ASN A 78 -22.37 15.39 12.88
CA ASN A 78 -23.46 16.21 13.41
C ASN A 78 -23.68 15.88 14.88
N THR A 79 -23.17 16.74 15.76
CA THR A 79 -23.21 16.51 17.22
C THR A 79 -24.60 16.61 17.84
N ALA A 80 -25.59 17.14 17.12
CA ALA A 80 -26.99 17.13 17.57
C ALA A 80 -27.64 15.75 17.42
N ALA A 81 -27.08 14.88 16.59
CA ALA A 81 -27.59 13.54 16.32
C ALA A 81 -26.63 12.43 16.77
N ILE A 82 -25.36 12.77 17.04
CA ILE A 82 -24.29 11.80 17.24
C ILE A 82 -23.36 12.28 18.36
N THR A 83 -23.11 11.40 19.34
CA THR A 83 -22.09 11.57 20.38
C THR A 83 -20.92 10.63 20.12
N ILE A 84 -19.71 11.17 20.03
CA ILE A 84 -18.48 10.35 19.93
C ILE A 84 -18.15 9.84 21.33
N THR A 85 -18.04 8.52 21.50
CA THR A 85 -17.77 7.90 22.81
C THR A 85 -16.33 7.46 22.97
N SER A 86 -15.66 7.02 21.89
CA SER A 86 -14.24 6.70 21.92
C SER A 86 -13.60 6.73 20.54
N ILE A 87 -12.28 6.92 20.50
CA ILE A 87 -11.45 6.81 19.31
C ILE A 87 -10.32 5.84 19.64
N SER A 88 -10.18 4.76 18.86
CA SER A 88 -9.11 3.77 19.02
C SER A 88 -8.32 3.57 17.72
N SER A 89 -7.01 3.37 17.87
CA SER A 89 -6.07 3.02 16.80
C SER A 89 -5.24 1.85 17.28
N GLU A 90 -5.85 0.66 17.32
CA GLU A 90 -5.14 -0.52 17.81
C GLU A 90 -4.24 -1.08 16.70
N PRO A 91 -2.98 -1.48 16.99
CA PRO A 91 -2.06 -1.96 15.96
C PRO A 91 -2.51 -3.27 15.29
N ASP A 92 -3.29 -4.09 16.02
CA ASP A 92 -3.74 -5.42 15.58
C ASP A 92 -5.22 -5.47 15.18
N ALA A 93 -5.95 -4.36 15.32
CA ALA A 93 -7.34 -4.23 14.89
C ALA A 93 -7.50 -2.87 14.19
N TRP A 94 -7.96 -2.91 12.94
CA TRP A 94 -8.25 -1.74 12.11
C TRP A 94 -8.74 -0.53 12.94
N PRO A 95 -8.19 0.67 12.72
CA PRO A 95 -8.54 1.85 13.51
C PRO A 95 -10.05 2.08 13.51
N ALA A 96 -10.66 1.99 14.70
CA ALA A 96 -12.10 2.05 14.91
C ALA A 96 -12.46 3.22 15.83
N LEU A 97 -13.38 4.05 15.36
CA LEU A 97 -14.03 5.14 16.06
C LEU A 97 -15.41 4.63 16.53
N THR A 98 -15.66 4.68 17.84
CA THR A 98 -16.95 4.28 18.42
C THR A 98 -17.84 5.49 18.58
N VAL A 99 -19.07 5.36 18.10
CA VAL A 99 -20.04 6.45 17.98
C VAL A 99 -21.36 6.00 18.57
N ARG A 100 -21.99 6.85 19.38
CA ARG A 100 -23.33 6.61 19.93
C ARG A 100 -24.31 7.64 19.38
N VAL A 101 -25.47 7.18 18.94
CA VAL A 101 -26.60 8.05 18.54
C VAL A 101 -27.49 8.32 19.74
#